data_AF-A0A0M8XLL5-F1
#
_entry.id   AF-A0A0M8XLL5-F1
#
_cell.length_a   1.000
_cell.length_b   1.000
_cell.length_c   1.000
_cell.angle_alpha   90.00
_cell.angle_beta   90.00
_cell.angle_gamma   90.00
#
_symmetry.space_group_name_H-M   'P 1'
#
loop_
_entity.id
_entity.type
_entity.pdbx_description
1 polymer ?
#
loop_
_entity_poly.entity_id
_entity_poly.type
_entity_poly.pdbx_seq_one_letter_code
_entity_poly.pdbx_strand_id
1 'polypeptide(L)'
;GAMALVVAPLSIEYGVDYLIAATILAGLIQVGLGLLGVAKLMRFVPPSVMTGFINALAILIFLAQLPHLAGVGVPIYAMVAIGLVIIFGLPLLTKAVPAPLVAIVVLTVGALAMGLNARTVGDMGELPSTFPIPLIPNVPFTLDTLTLIAPYAMTLALVGLMESLMTAKV
;
A
#
# COMPACT_ATOMS: atom_id res chain seq x y z
N GLY A 1 2.49 -0.42 -0.64
CA GLY A 1 2.77 0.60 0.39
C GLY A 1 2.89 1.98 -0.22
N ALA A 2 4.00 2.23 -0.92
CA ALA A 2 4.30 3.50 -1.58
C ALA A 2 3.18 4.03 -2.48
N MET A 3 2.77 3.20 -3.45
CA MET A 3 1.79 3.57 -4.48
C MET A 3 0.46 3.99 -3.86
N ALA A 4 -0.01 3.24 -2.85
CA ALA A 4 -1.26 3.53 -2.15
C ALA A 4 -1.24 4.90 -1.46
N LEU A 5 -0.12 5.29 -0.82
CA LEU A 5 0.01 6.60 -0.18
C LEU A 5 -0.03 7.74 -1.20
N VAL A 6 0.51 7.53 -2.39
CA VAL A 6 0.53 8.54 -3.47
C VAL A 6 -0.86 8.74 -4.08
N VAL A 7 -1.67 7.68 -4.19
CA VAL A 7 -3.01 7.75 -4.81
C VAL A 7 -4.16 7.88 -3.82
N ALA A 8 -3.93 7.69 -2.53
CA ALA A 8 -4.98 7.82 -1.52
C ALA A 8 -5.76 9.15 -1.62
N PRO A 9 -5.11 10.32 -1.85
CA PRO A 9 -5.85 11.56 -2.05
C PRO A 9 -6.78 11.51 -3.27
N LEU A 10 -6.32 10.91 -4.38
CA LEU A 10 -7.11 10.79 -5.60
C LEU A 10 -8.37 9.96 -5.38
N SER A 11 -8.27 8.83 -4.66
CA SER A 11 -9.44 8.00 -4.37
C SER A 11 -10.40 8.65 -3.38
N ILE A 12 -9.89 9.41 -2.40
CA ILE A 12 -10.70 10.08 -1.38
C ILE A 12 -11.47 11.26 -2.00
N GLU A 13 -10.83 12.02 -2.88
CA GLU A 13 -11.40 13.26 -3.42
C GLU A 13 -12.21 13.03 -4.71
N TYR A 14 -11.79 12.11 -5.58
CA TYR A 14 -12.40 11.88 -6.90
C TYR A 14 -12.99 10.49 -7.09
N GLY A 15 -12.77 9.56 -6.14
CA GLY A 15 -13.32 8.21 -6.18
C GLY A 15 -12.40 7.15 -6.81
N VAL A 16 -12.79 5.89 -6.64
CA VAL A 16 -11.99 4.72 -7.04
C VAL A 16 -11.85 4.61 -8.56
N ASP A 17 -12.84 5.06 -9.34
CA ASP A 17 -12.77 5.05 -10.81
C ASP A 17 -11.61 5.92 -11.35
N TYR A 18 -11.36 7.08 -10.72
CA TYR A 18 -10.23 7.95 -11.07
C TYR A 18 -8.88 7.31 -10.69
N LEU A 19 -8.81 6.58 -9.57
CA LEU A 19 -7.63 5.80 -9.20
C LEU A 19 -7.34 4.70 -10.23
N ILE A 20 -8.36 3.97 -10.67
CA ILE A 20 -8.23 2.93 -11.70
C ILE A 20 -7.75 3.55 -13.02
N ALA A 21 -8.37 4.66 -13.45
CA ALA A 21 -7.95 5.38 -14.65
C ALA A 21 -6.49 5.86 -14.56
N ALA A 22 -6.07 6.44 -13.43
CA ALA A 22 -4.70 6.86 -13.20
C ALA A 22 -3.71 5.68 -13.21
N THR A 23 -4.13 4.52 -12.67
CA THR A 23 -3.31 3.29 -12.64
C THR A 23 -3.12 2.72 -14.05
N ILE A 24 -4.18 2.69 -14.87
CA ILE A 24 -4.09 2.29 -16.28
C ILE A 24 -3.15 3.22 -17.04
N LEU A 25 -3.32 4.54 -16.88
CA LEU A 25 -2.44 5.53 -17.51
C LEU A 25 -0.99 5.38 -17.06
N ALA A 26 -0.74 5.13 -15.76
CA ALA A 26 0.59 4.87 -15.24
C ALA A 26 1.22 3.64 -15.90
N GLY A 27 0.46 2.56 -16.09
CA GLY A 27 0.93 1.36 -16.80
C GLY A 27 1.29 1.66 -18.26
N LEU A 28 0.46 2.44 -18.96
CA LEU A 28 0.75 2.88 -20.34
C LEU A 28 2.03 3.73 -20.41
N ILE A 29 2.19 4.67 -19.48
CA ILE A 29 3.41 5.47 -19.34
C ILE A 29 4.62 4.56 -19.08
N GLN A 30 4.51 3.59 -18.18
CA GLN A 30 5.60 2.65 -17.87
C GLN A 30 6.01 1.82 -19.09
N VAL A 31 5.04 1.31 -19.86
CA VAL A 31 5.32 0.61 -21.12
C VAL A 31 6.06 1.53 -22.09
N GLY A 32 5.58 2.77 -22.27
CA GLY A 32 6.24 3.76 -23.13
C GLY A 32 7.67 4.07 -22.69
N LEU A 33 7.89 4.33 -21.40
CA LEU A 33 9.21 4.60 -20.82
C LEU A 33 10.15 3.39 -20.92
N GLY A 34 9.61 2.18 -20.76
CA GLY A 34 10.34 0.92 -20.92
C GLY A 34 10.83 0.73 -22.36
N LEU A 35 9.94 0.93 -23.34
CA LEU A 35 10.27 0.85 -24.76
C LEU A 35 11.30 1.91 -25.18
N LEU A 36 11.22 3.12 -24.62
CA LEU A 36 12.19 4.20 -24.86
C LEU A 36 13.53 4.00 -24.12
N GLY A 37 13.66 2.96 -23.28
CA GLY A 37 14.89 2.67 -22.53
C GLY A 37 15.17 3.65 -21.38
N VAL A 38 14.16 4.40 -20.93
CA VAL A 38 14.30 5.37 -19.82
C VAL A 38 14.66 4.68 -18.50
N ALA A 39 14.39 3.38 -18.38
CA ALA A 39 14.88 2.56 -17.26
C ALA A 39 16.41 2.66 -17.06
N LYS A 40 17.20 2.85 -18.14
CA LYS A 40 18.65 3.07 -18.04
C LYS A 40 19.01 4.41 -17.42
N LEU A 41 18.15 5.41 -17.56
CA LEU A 41 18.32 6.76 -17.02
C LEU A 41 18.13 6.80 -15.51
N MET A 42 17.42 5.82 -14.94
CA MET A 42 17.20 5.71 -13.50
C MET A 42 18.51 5.54 -12.70
N ARG A 43 19.61 5.13 -13.35
CA ARG A 43 20.95 5.13 -12.74
C ARG A 43 21.43 6.51 -12.31
N PHE A 44 20.84 7.57 -12.86
CA PHE A 44 21.14 8.96 -12.52
C PHE A 44 20.32 9.48 -11.34
N VAL A 45 19.37 8.70 -10.81
CA VAL A 45 18.63 9.06 -9.60
C VAL A 45 19.58 8.99 -8.40
N PRO A 46 19.81 10.11 -7.68
CA PRO A 46 20.74 10.12 -6.55
C PRO A 46 20.27 9.16 -5.44
N PRO A 47 21.18 8.42 -4.78
CA PRO A 47 20.85 7.57 -3.64
C PRO A 47 20.14 8.32 -2.51
N SER A 48 20.46 9.60 -2.31
CA SER A 48 19.82 10.45 -1.31
C SER A 48 18.31 10.63 -1.54
N VAL A 49 17.87 10.66 -2.79
CA VAL A 49 16.44 10.77 -3.15
C VAL A 49 15.71 9.48 -2.79
N MET A 50 16.31 8.33 -3.10
CA MET A 50 15.74 7.01 -2.77
C MET A 50 15.62 6.81 -1.25
N THR A 51 16.68 7.11 -0.50
CA THR A 51 16.66 7.01 0.96
C THR A 51 15.65 7.98 1.59
N GLY A 52 15.59 9.22 1.08
CA GLY A 52 14.59 10.20 1.52
C GLY A 52 13.16 9.73 1.28
N PHE A 53 12.90 9.14 0.10
CA PHE A 53 11.61 8.57 -0.25
C PHE A 53 11.21 7.41 0.67
N ILE A 54 12.11 6.44 0.90
CA ILE A 54 11.85 5.27 1.77
C ILE A 54 11.58 5.71 3.21
N ASN A 55 12.36 6.67 3.74
CA ASN A 55 12.14 7.22 5.08
C ASN A 55 10.79 7.92 5.20
N ALA A 56 10.44 8.77 4.22
CA ALA A 56 9.14 9.44 4.19
C ALA A 56 8.00 8.42 4.15
N LEU A 57 8.11 7.39 3.30
CA LEU A 57 7.15 6.30 3.20
C LEU A 57 7.00 5.56 4.53
N ALA A 58 8.10 5.20 5.19
CA ALA A 58 8.06 4.49 6.47
C ALA A 58 7.32 5.32 7.55
N ILE A 59 7.63 6.61 7.61
CA ILE A 59 6.95 7.55 8.52
C ILE A 59 5.46 7.64 8.16
N LEU A 60 5.11 7.77 6.89
CA LEU A 60 3.72 7.87 6.44
C LEU A 60 2.92 6.59 6.74
N ILE A 61 3.49 5.41 6.54
CA ILE A 61 2.85 4.14 6.92
C ILE A 61 2.61 4.10 8.43
N PHE A 62 3.60 4.48 9.22
CA PHE A 62 3.48 4.52 10.68
C PHE A 62 2.39 5.52 11.13
N LEU A 63 2.40 6.74 10.58
CA LEU A 63 1.38 7.76 10.83
C LEU A 63 -0.02 7.28 10.44
N ALA A 64 -0.15 6.54 9.33
CA ALA A 64 -1.43 5.97 8.90
C ALA A 64 -1.98 4.90 9.87
N GLN A 65 -1.13 4.32 10.74
CA GLN A 65 -1.60 3.40 11.79
C GLN A 65 -2.14 4.14 13.01
N LEU A 66 -1.69 5.37 13.30
CA LEU A 66 -2.06 6.08 14.53
C LEU A 66 -3.58 6.28 14.73
N PRO A 67 -4.39 6.59 13.71
CA PRO A 67 -5.84 6.68 13.86
C PRO A 67 -6.49 5.39 14.38
N HIS A 68 -5.88 4.23 14.14
CA HIS A 68 -6.37 2.94 14.62
C HIS A 68 -6.05 2.68 16.10
N LEU A 69 -5.17 3.49 16.69
CA LEU A 69 -4.77 3.43 18.10
C LEU A 69 -5.28 4.63 18.91
N ALA A 70 -5.96 5.58 18.26
CA ALA A 70 -6.51 6.75 18.93
C ALA A 70 -7.84 6.40 19.63
N GLY A 71 -7.91 6.64 20.94
CA GLY A 71 -9.15 6.47 21.71
C GLY A 71 -9.63 5.03 21.85
N VAL A 72 -8.75 4.04 21.68
CA VAL A 72 -9.09 2.61 21.82
C VAL A 72 -8.88 2.11 23.25
N GLY A 73 -9.59 1.03 23.60
CA GLY A 73 -9.47 0.40 24.92
C GLY A 73 -8.18 -0.38 25.13
N VAL A 74 -7.85 -0.65 26.40
CA VAL A 74 -6.69 -1.47 26.82
C VAL A 74 -6.54 -2.80 26.06
N PRO A 75 -7.62 -3.55 25.76
CA PRO A 75 -7.48 -4.82 25.02
C PRO A 75 -6.83 -4.65 23.63
N ILE A 76 -7.07 -3.54 22.95
CA ILE A 76 -6.51 -3.28 21.62
C ILE A 76 -5.01 -3.01 21.74
N TYR A 77 -4.56 -2.23 22.72
CA TYR A 77 -3.14 -2.03 22.98
C TYR A 77 -2.42 -3.33 23.35
N ALA A 78 -3.06 -4.19 24.15
CA ALA A 78 -2.54 -5.50 24.48
C ALA A 78 -2.40 -6.38 23.23
N MET A 79 -3.39 -6.39 22.34
CA MET A 79 -3.30 -7.12 21.06
C MET A 79 -2.14 -6.65 20.20
N VAL A 80 -1.92 -5.33 20.09
CA VAL A 80 -0.78 -4.79 19.34
C VAL A 80 0.54 -5.20 19.97
N ALA A 81 0.67 -5.08 21.29
CA ALA A 81 1.88 -5.48 22.01
C ALA A 81 2.17 -6.98 21.80
N ILE A 82 1.16 -7.85 21.92
CA ILE A 82 1.26 -9.28 21.66
C ILE A 82 1.67 -9.54 20.20
N GLY A 83 1.06 -8.84 19.24
CA GLY A 83 1.41 -8.94 17.82
C GLY A 83 2.88 -8.62 17.57
N LEU A 84 3.39 -7.53 18.15
CA LEU A 84 4.80 -7.14 18.06
C LEU A 84 5.72 -8.19 18.71
N VAL A 85 5.34 -8.71 19.88
CA VAL A 85 6.09 -9.78 20.55
C VAL A 85 6.17 -11.03 19.68
N ILE A 86 5.08 -11.42 19.00
CA ILE A 86 5.11 -12.56 18.07
C ILE A 86 6.00 -12.26 16.87
N ILE A 87 5.84 -11.08 16.24
CA ILE A 87 6.59 -10.69 15.04
C ILE A 87 8.10 -10.69 15.28
N PHE A 88 8.56 -10.15 16.41
CA PHE A 88 9.99 -10.06 16.73
C PHE A 88 10.52 -11.28 17.50
N GLY A 89 9.69 -11.91 18.33
CA GLY A 89 10.09 -13.02 19.21
C GLY A 89 10.04 -14.39 18.54
N LEU A 90 9.02 -14.68 17.72
CA LEU A 90 8.87 -16.00 17.10
C LEU A 90 10.03 -16.39 16.17
N PRO A 91 10.60 -15.50 15.33
CA PRO A 91 11.75 -15.84 14.48
C PRO A 91 12.99 -16.30 15.25
N LEU A 92 13.07 -16.01 16.56
CA LEU A 92 14.13 -16.47 17.44
C LEU A 92 13.96 -17.95 17.84
N LEU A 93 12.72 -18.46 17.81
CA LEU A 93 12.38 -19.84 18.15
C LEU A 93 12.28 -20.72 16.90
N THR A 94 11.67 -20.21 15.83
CA THR A 94 11.48 -20.96 14.58
C THR A 94 11.46 -20.03 13.37
N LYS A 95 11.97 -20.54 12.24
CA LYS A 95 11.97 -19.84 10.95
C LYS A 95 11.13 -20.56 9.90
N ALA A 96 10.45 -21.65 10.27
CA ALA A 96 9.68 -22.47 9.34
C ALA A 96 8.39 -21.77 8.85
N VAL A 97 7.83 -20.86 9.66
CA VAL A 97 6.57 -20.15 9.36
C VAL A 97 6.80 -18.64 9.50
N PRO A 98 6.30 -17.81 8.56
CA PRO A 98 6.38 -16.35 8.69
C PRO A 98 5.69 -15.85 9.97
N ALA A 99 6.44 -15.13 10.81
CA ALA A 99 5.90 -14.60 12.06
C ALA A 99 4.66 -13.69 11.91
N PRO A 100 4.53 -12.85 10.85
CA PRO A 100 3.31 -12.08 10.61
C PRO A 100 2.06 -12.95 10.42
N LEU A 101 2.19 -14.12 9.78
CA LEU A 101 1.08 -15.06 9.60
C LEU A 101 0.61 -15.60 10.95
N VAL A 102 1.55 -16.00 11.80
CA VAL A 102 1.24 -16.51 13.15
C VAL A 102 0.59 -15.42 13.99
N ALA A 103 1.08 -14.18 13.93
CA ALA A 103 0.47 -13.05 14.63
C ALA A 103 -0.98 -12.82 14.21
N ILE A 104 -1.28 -12.82 12.90
CA ILE A 104 -2.66 -12.67 12.39
C ILE A 104 -3.57 -13.77 12.94
N VAL A 105 -3.16 -15.04 12.83
CA VAL A 105 -3.98 -16.18 13.27
C VAL A 105 -4.23 -16.13 14.78
N VAL A 106 -3.17 -15.96 15.58
CA VAL A 106 -3.25 -15.95 17.05
C VAL A 106 -4.11 -14.79 17.54
N LEU A 107 -3.92 -13.58 17.00
CA LEU A 107 -4.70 -12.41 17.40
C LEU A 107 -6.16 -12.51 16.96
N THR A 108 -6.44 -13.08 15.78
CA THR A 108 -7.80 -13.28 15.31
C THR A 108 -8.55 -14.28 16.20
N VAL A 109 -7.93 -15.43 16.47
CA VAL A 109 -8.52 -16.45 17.37
C VAL A 109 -8.71 -15.88 18.77
N GLY A 110 -7.72 -15.16 19.30
CA GLY A 110 -7.82 -14.52 20.61
C GLY A 110 -8.94 -13.49 20.70
N ALA A 111 -9.08 -12.63 19.68
CA ALA A 111 -10.14 -11.63 19.62
C ALA A 111 -11.53 -12.27 19.58
N LEU A 112 -11.71 -13.34 18.80
CA LEU A 112 -12.97 -14.07 18.72
C LEU A 112 -13.28 -14.80 20.03
N ALA A 113 -12.31 -15.51 20.60
CA ALA A 113 -12.50 -16.29 21.83
C ALA A 113 -12.83 -15.42 23.05
N MET A 114 -12.26 -14.21 23.11
CA MET A 114 -12.49 -13.25 24.20
C MET A 114 -13.66 -12.29 23.90
N GLY A 115 -14.28 -12.36 22.71
CA GLY A 115 -15.37 -11.47 22.31
C GLY A 115 -14.97 -9.99 22.28
N LEU A 116 -13.74 -9.69 21.85
CA LEU A 116 -13.24 -8.31 21.83
C LEU A 116 -13.93 -7.50 20.73
N ASN A 117 -14.56 -6.39 21.11
CA ASN A 117 -15.14 -5.41 20.18
C ASN A 117 -14.06 -4.51 19.57
N ALA A 118 -13.15 -5.10 18.80
CA ALA A 118 -12.19 -4.37 17.99
C ALA A 118 -12.78 -4.04 16.62
N ARG A 119 -12.33 -2.94 16.00
CA ARG A 119 -12.64 -2.67 14.59
C ARG A 119 -12.00 -3.75 13.72
N THR A 120 -12.79 -4.37 12.87
CA THR A 120 -12.36 -5.44 11.97
C THR A 120 -12.06 -4.90 10.57
N VAL A 121 -11.39 -5.70 9.75
CA VAL A 121 -11.12 -5.34 8.35
C VAL A 121 -12.42 -5.16 7.55
N GLY A 122 -13.48 -5.90 7.88
CA GLY A 122 -14.78 -5.75 7.24
C GLY A 122 -15.46 -4.41 7.53
N ASP A 123 -15.13 -3.77 8.65
CA ASP A 123 -15.64 -2.43 8.97
C ASP A 123 -14.94 -1.33 8.15
N MET A 124 -13.79 -1.65 7.53
CA MET A 124 -12.98 -0.71 6.74
C MET A 124 -13.29 -0.74 5.25
N GLY A 125 -14.06 -1.74 4.79
CA GLY A 125 -14.45 -1.89 3.41
C GLY A 125 -14.96 -3.29 3.11
N GLU A 126 -15.68 -3.41 2.01
CA GLU A 126 -16.23 -4.69 1.56
C GLU A 126 -15.12 -5.56 0.99
N LEU A 127 -15.07 -6.82 1.44
CA LEU A 127 -14.19 -7.82 0.86
C LEU A 127 -14.83 -8.38 -0.43
N PRO A 128 -14.06 -8.57 -1.50
CA PRO A 128 -14.60 -9.09 -2.75
C PRO A 128 -15.17 -10.49 -2.56
N SER A 129 -16.42 -10.68 -2.97
CA SER A 129 -17.14 -11.96 -2.95
C SER A 129 -17.20 -12.63 -4.33
N THR A 130 -16.72 -11.94 -5.36
CA THR A 130 -16.71 -12.39 -6.77
C THR A 130 -15.32 -12.29 -7.35
N PHE A 131 -15.08 -12.99 -8.46
CA PHE A 131 -13.84 -12.84 -9.21
C PHE A 131 -13.69 -11.40 -9.77
N PRO A 132 -12.45 -10.91 -9.90
CA PRO A 132 -12.21 -9.63 -10.53
C PRO A 132 -12.59 -9.72 -12.01
N ILE A 133 -13.61 -8.96 -12.40
CA ILE A 133 -13.96 -8.76 -13.80
C ILE A 133 -13.20 -7.54 -14.33
N PRO A 134 -12.65 -7.60 -15.56
CA PRO A 134 -12.08 -6.41 -16.20
C PRO A 134 -13.12 -5.29 -16.24
N LEU A 135 -12.84 -4.20 -15.53
CA LEU A 135 -13.69 -3.03 -15.46
C LEU A 135 -13.05 -1.89 -16.24
N ILE A 136 -13.86 -1.21 -17.06
CA ILE A 136 -13.47 0.08 -17.64
C ILE A 136 -13.89 1.15 -16.63
N PRO A 137 -12.98 2.01 -16.16
CA PRO A 137 -13.30 3.02 -15.17
C PRO A 137 -14.36 3.99 -15.70
N ASN A 138 -15.37 4.27 -14.89
CA ASN A 138 -16.46 5.18 -15.26
C ASN A 138 -16.06 6.64 -15.01
N VAL A 139 -15.13 7.16 -15.81
CA VAL A 139 -14.68 8.56 -15.75
C VAL A 139 -14.94 9.28 -17.08
N PRO A 140 -15.19 10.60 -17.07
CA PRO A 140 -15.33 11.36 -18.31
C PRO A 140 -14.03 11.30 -19.14
N PHE A 141 -14.13 10.88 -20.39
CA PHE A 141 -13.00 10.87 -21.33
C PHE A 141 -12.72 12.27 -21.89
N THR A 142 -12.32 13.19 -21.00
CA THR A 142 -12.04 14.59 -21.32
C THR A 142 -10.58 14.93 -21.04
N LEU A 143 -10.11 16.04 -21.63
CA LEU A 143 -8.78 16.56 -21.34
C LEU A 143 -8.65 16.97 -19.87
N ASP A 144 -9.73 17.41 -19.23
CA ASP A 144 -9.74 17.78 -17.81
C ASP A 144 -9.47 16.56 -16.91
N THR A 145 -10.09 15.42 -17.21
CA THR A 145 -9.79 14.16 -16.50
C THR A 145 -8.34 13.77 -16.72
N LEU A 146 -7.83 13.87 -17.96
CA LEU A 146 -6.45 13.52 -18.27
C LEU A 146 -5.45 14.40 -17.52
N THR A 147 -5.63 15.72 -17.50
CA THR A 147 -4.75 16.65 -16.79
C THR A 147 -4.84 16.48 -15.28
N LEU A 148 -6.01 16.10 -14.75
CA LEU A 148 -6.19 15.75 -13.34
C LEU A 148 -5.39 14.50 -12.94
N ILE A 149 -5.52 13.40 -13.70
CA ILE A 149 -4.90 12.12 -13.33
C ILE A 149 -3.43 12.01 -13.76
N ALA A 150 -2.97 12.79 -14.74
CA ALA A 150 -1.62 12.69 -15.31
C ALA A 150 -0.49 12.87 -14.26
N PRO A 151 -0.54 13.82 -13.32
CA PRO A 151 0.48 13.95 -12.27
C PRO A 151 0.56 12.71 -11.37
N TYR A 152 -0.60 12.15 -10.98
CA TYR A 152 -0.67 10.91 -10.20
C TYR A 152 -0.13 9.73 -11.01
N ALA A 153 -0.54 9.59 -12.28
CA ALA A 153 -0.08 8.53 -13.15
C ALA A 153 1.44 8.56 -13.39
N MET A 154 2.02 9.76 -13.57
CA MET A 154 3.46 9.95 -13.73
C MET A 154 4.23 9.59 -12.46
N THR A 155 3.76 10.04 -11.29
CA THR A 155 4.41 9.70 -10.01
C THR A 155 4.35 8.19 -9.74
N LEU A 156 3.20 7.55 -9.98
CA LEU A 156 3.06 6.10 -9.93
C LEU A 156 4.00 5.38 -10.89
N ALA A 157 4.07 5.84 -12.14
CA ALA A 157 4.94 5.24 -13.14
C ALA A 157 6.41 5.27 -12.69
N LEU A 158 6.89 6.42 -12.20
CA LEU A 158 8.25 6.60 -11.73
C LEU A 158 8.56 5.79 -10.46
N VAL A 159 7.67 5.81 -9.46
CA VAL A 159 7.83 5.00 -8.23
C VAL A 159 7.88 3.52 -8.56
N GLY A 160 6.98 3.03 -9.43
CA GLY A 160 6.99 1.64 -9.87
C GLY A 160 8.27 1.24 -10.61
N LEU A 161 8.82 2.13 -11.45
CA LEU A 161 10.10 1.90 -12.11
C LEU A 161 11.27 1.88 -11.11
N MET A 162 11.27 2.76 -10.10
CA MET A 162 12.30 2.77 -9.04
C MET A 162 12.27 1.48 -8.23
N GLU A 163 11.10 1.07 -7.75
CA GLU A 163 10.91 -0.16 -6.96
C GLU A 163 11.31 -1.40 -7.77
N SER A 164 10.93 -1.47 -9.05
CA SER A 164 11.30 -2.57 -9.95
C SER A 164 12.82 -2.67 -10.12
N LEU A 165 13.52 -1.54 -10.30
CA LEU A 165 14.96 -1.52 -10.46
C LEU A 165 15.74 -1.83 -9.19
N MET A 166 15.24 -1.41 -8.02
CA MET A 166 15.83 -1.77 -6.74
C MET A 166 15.68 -3.27 -6.50
N THR A 167 14.49 -3.81 -6.77
CA THR A 167 14.21 -5.25 -6.63
C THR A 167 15.05 -6.08 -7.61
N ALA A 168 15.26 -5.61 -8.84
CA ALA A 168 16.05 -6.33 -9.84
C ALA A 168 17.56 -6.39 -9.55
N LYS A 169 18.07 -5.55 -8.63
CA LYS A 169 19.49 -5.55 -8.23
C LYS A 169 19.77 -6.42 -7.00
N VAL A 170 18.74 -6.82 -6.28
CA VAL A 170 18.82 -7.72 -5.12
C VAL A 170 18.75 -9.16 -5.59
#